data_AF-A0A4Q7VKK0-F1
#
_entry.id   AF-A0A4Q7VKK0-F1
#
_cell.length_a   1.000
_cell.length_b   1.000
_cell.length_c   1.000
_cell.angle_alpha   90.00
_cell.angle_beta   90.00
_cell.angle_gamma   90.00
#
_symmetry.space_group_name_H-M   'P 1'
#
loop_
_entity.id
_entity.type
_entity.pdbx_description
1 polymer ?
#
loop_
_entity_poly.entity_id
_entity_poly.type
_entity_poly.pdbx_seq_one_letter_code
_entity_poly.pdbx_strand_id
1 'polypeptide(L)'
;MKLNKSDKENTGVFAISIVDKPAIQSNFIALSDNEKKQTIKLSNDDRMILTGAALIPNKKIYRNNVGGDEAYIYFSKETIDQTAEYYFANNQSMNFTLEHKDKTYDVTLKESWIKEFENDKSVEYGLEEEIGTWFVSLKVHDSELWKDIKSGEYNGFSVELNMLPQLKTFFSEEIKPRTQEDVIKDLLELFK
;
A
#
# COMPACT_ATOMS: atom_id res chain seq x y z
N MET A 1 7.72 -17.88 -12.22
CA MET A 1 6.74 -18.54 -13.12
C MET A 1 5.96 -17.46 -13.85
N LYS A 2 5.85 -17.48 -15.19
CA LYS A 2 5.05 -16.49 -15.92
C LYS A 2 3.57 -16.85 -15.78
N LEU A 3 2.75 -15.92 -15.28
CA LEU A 3 1.30 -16.08 -15.17
C LEU A 3 0.64 -16.04 -16.56
N ASN A 4 -0.27 -16.97 -16.82
CA ASN A 4 -0.98 -17.12 -18.08
C ASN A 4 -2.09 -16.07 -18.20
N LYS A 5 -2.46 -15.71 -19.43
CA LYS A 5 -3.41 -14.60 -19.72
C LYS A 5 -4.79 -14.77 -19.07
N SER A 6 -5.26 -16.00 -18.85
CA SER A 6 -6.55 -16.31 -18.21
C SER A 6 -6.52 -16.23 -16.68
N ASP A 7 -5.38 -16.46 -16.04
CA ASP A 7 -5.25 -16.35 -14.57
C ASP A 7 -5.18 -14.88 -14.12
N LYS A 8 -4.73 -13.99 -15.01
CA LYS A 8 -4.70 -12.55 -14.79
C LYS A 8 -6.08 -11.93 -14.62
N GLU A 9 -7.13 -12.48 -15.22
CA GLU A 9 -8.47 -11.85 -15.20
C GLU A 9 -9.18 -11.93 -13.83
N ASN A 10 -8.72 -12.79 -12.92
CA ASN A 10 -9.31 -12.98 -11.59
C ASN A 10 -8.36 -12.65 -10.43
N THR A 11 -7.21 -12.00 -10.70
CA THR A 11 -6.20 -11.70 -9.69
C THR A 11 -5.68 -10.28 -9.76
N GLY A 12 -5.81 -9.52 -8.67
CA GLY A 12 -5.08 -8.27 -8.51
C GLY A 12 -5.74 -7.26 -7.58
N VAL A 13 -5.25 -6.02 -7.61
CA VAL A 13 -5.82 -4.93 -6.80
C VAL A 13 -7.22 -4.62 -7.28
N PHE A 14 -8.17 -4.72 -6.37
CA PHE A 14 -9.57 -4.36 -6.61
C PHE A 14 -9.86 -2.94 -6.15
N ALA A 15 -9.27 -2.52 -5.04
CA ALA A 15 -9.49 -1.19 -4.48
C ALA A 15 -8.31 -0.74 -3.61
N ILE A 16 -8.23 0.57 -3.41
CA ILE A 16 -7.43 1.17 -2.33
C ILE A 16 -8.40 1.67 -1.26
N SER A 17 -8.33 1.09 -0.06
CA SER A 17 -9.16 1.50 1.08
C SER A 17 -8.48 2.60 1.87
N ILE A 18 -9.26 3.59 2.29
CA ILE A 18 -8.93 4.49 3.40
C ILE A 18 -9.27 3.74 4.70
N VAL A 19 -8.35 3.69 5.66
CA VAL A 19 -8.49 2.92 6.91
C VAL A 19 -7.89 3.64 8.12
N ASP A 20 -8.40 3.35 9.31
CA ASP A 20 -7.80 3.71 10.60
C ASP A 20 -6.42 3.05 10.76
N LYS A 21 -6.37 1.73 10.54
CA LYS A 21 -5.17 0.91 10.78
C LYS A 21 -4.62 0.33 9.49
N PRO A 22 -3.72 1.04 8.78
CA PRO A 22 -3.12 0.54 7.55
C PRO A 22 -2.35 -0.75 7.80
N ALA A 23 -2.56 -1.74 6.93
CA ALA A 23 -1.93 -3.06 7.05
C ALA A 23 -0.40 -3.01 6.96
N ILE A 24 0.15 -2.00 6.28
CA ILE A 24 1.59 -1.73 6.17
C ILE A 24 2.13 -0.86 7.32
N GLN A 25 1.27 -0.45 8.26
CA GLN A 25 1.61 0.41 9.40
C GLN A 25 2.29 1.73 8.98
N SER A 26 1.91 2.27 7.83
CA SER A 26 2.36 3.56 7.31
C SER A 26 1.14 4.44 7.12
N ASN A 27 1.15 5.59 7.77
CA ASN A 27 0.08 6.57 7.70
C ASN A 27 0.26 7.43 6.45
N PHE A 28 -0.85 7.84 5.82
CA PHE A 28 -0.80 8.90 4.82
C PHE A 28 -0.64 10.25 5.52
N ILE A 29 -0.28 11.26 4.73
CA ILE A 29 -0.27 12.65 5.12
C ILE A 29 -1.49 13.32 4.50
N ALA A 30 -2.28 13.99 5.34
CA ALA A 30 -3.41 14.81 4.91
C ALA A 30 -2.91 16.23 4.62
N LEU A 31 -2.69 16.54 3.33
CA LEU A 31 -2.23 17.85 2.89
C LEU A 31 -3.40 18.84 2.89
N SER A 32 -3.51 19.62 3.97
CA SER A 32 -4.26 20.88 3.98
C SER A 32 -3.39 22.01 3.44
N ASP A 33 -4.00 23.10 2.95
CA ASP A 33 -3.24 24.32 2.63
C ASP A 33 -2.59 24.81 3.93
N ASN A 34 -1.26 24.60 4.06
CA ASN A 34 -0.27 25.30 4.90
C ASN A 34 0.97 24.47 5.33
N GLU A 35 1.12 23.21 4.92
CA GLU A 35 2.27 22.39 5.37
C GLU A 35 3.45 22.31 4.37
N LYS A 36 3.87 23.46 3.84
CA LYS A 36 5.29 23.65 3.51
C LYS A 36 5.80 24.82 4.34
N LYS A 37 6.73 24.54 5.27
CA LYS A 37 7.50 25.58 5.97
C LYS A 37 8.28 26.40 4.94
N GLN A 38 7.67 27.47 4.43
CA GLN A 38 8.23 28.79 4.15
C GLN A 38 7.25 29.60 3.29
N THR A 39 6.56 30.52 3.97
CA THR A 39 6.04 31.78 3.43
C THR A 39 5.26 31.74 2.11
N ILE A 40 3.97 31.37 2.13
CA ILE A 40 2.98 31.96 1.20
C ILE A 40 1.67 32.23 1.95
N LYS A 41 1.17 33.46 1.79
CA LYS A 41 -0.05 34.01 2.37
C LYS A 41 -1.32 33.43 1.73
N LEU A 42 -2.28 33.08 2.58
CA LEU A 42 -3.74 33.21 2.45
C LEU A 42 -4.40 32.65 1.16
N SER A 43 -4.77 31.38 1.21
CA SER A 43 -6.05 30.85 0.70
C SER A 43 -6.65 29.92 1.75
N ASN A 44 -7.96 30.02 1.98
CA ASN A 44 -8.72 29.14 2.88
C ASN A 44 -9.03 27.77 2.20
N ASP A 45 -8.29 27.41 1.17
CA ASP A 45 -8.63 26.30 0.28
C ASP A 45 -7.91 25.04 0.72
N ASP A 46 -8.46 24.39 1.73
CA ASP A 46 -8.03 23.06 2.13
C ASP A 46 -7.97 22.14 0.88
N ARG A 47 -6.76 21.72 0.49
CA ARG A 47 -6.59 20.99 -0.77
C ARG A 47 -7.25 19.61 -0.71
N MET A 48 -7.63 19.10 0.46
CA MET A 48 -8.29 17.81 0.66
C MET A 48 -7.57 16.67 -0.06
N ILE A 49 -6.22 16.67 0.00
CA ILE A 49 -5.39 15.64 -0.64
C ILE A 49 -4.79 14.74 0.42
N LEU A 50 -4.98 13.43 0.28
CA LEU A 50 -4.30 12.39 1.05
C LEU A 50 -3.15 11.86 0.23
N THR A 51 -1.93 11.80 0.77
CA THR A 51 -0.77 11.23 0.07
C THR A 51 -0.02 10.28 0.98
N GLY A 52 0.22 9.05 0.54
CA GLY A 52 0.83 8.03 1.38
C GLY A 52 1.15 6.75 0.62
N ALA A 53 1.86 5.85 1.30
CA ALA A 53 2.20 4.55 0.74
C ALA A 53 0.97 3.65 0.67
N ALA A 54 0.76 3.00 -0.48
CA ALA A 54 -0.20 1.92 -0.67
C ALA A 54 0.44 0.56 -0.36
N LEU A 55 1.68 0.34 -0.81
CA LEU A 55 2.49 -0.85 -0.51
C LEU A 55 3.96 -0.47 -0.34
N ILE A 56 4.63 -1.09 0.64
CA ILE A 56 6.06 -0.91 0.92
C ILE A 56 6.78 -2.25 0.72
N PRO A 57 7.91 -2.29 -0.01
CA PRO A 57 8.67 -3.51 -0.25
C PRO A 57 9.08 -4.21 1.03
N ASN A 58 8.98 -5.55 1.04
CA ASN A 58 9.40 -6.44 2.13
C ASN A 58 8.74 -6.16 3.48
N LYS A 59 7.75 -5.26 3.56
CA LYS A 59 6.97 -5.03 4.77
C LYS A 59 6.12 -6.26 5.04
N LYS A 60 6.32 -6.88 6.20
CA LYS A 60 5.52 -8.02 6.65
C LYS A 60 4.12 -7.54 7.02
N ILE A 61 3.11 -8.15 6.42
CA ILE A 61 1.70 -7.89 6.65
C ILE A 61 1.08 -9.15 7.27
N TYR A 62 0.52 -8.99 8.47
CA TYR A 62 -0.16 -10.08 9.15
C TYR A 62 -1.51 -10.38 8.48
N ARG A 63 -1.81 -11.68 8.33
CA ARG A 63 -3.08 -12.20 7.83
C ARG A 63 -3.51 -13.37 8.70
N ASN A 64 -4.74 -13.29 9.21
CA ASN A 64 -5.46 -14.44 9.71
C ASN A 64 -6.22 -15.09 8.53
N ASN A 65 -6.28 -16.43 8.48
CA ASN A 65 -6.99 -17.20 7.45
C ASN A 65 -6.31 -17.31 6.08
N VAL A 66 -4.98 -17.46 6.04
CA VAL A 66 -4.30 -17.98 4.84
C VAL A 66 -4.37 -19.51 4.90
N GLY A 67 -5.38 -20.11 4.27
CA GLY A 67 -5.57 -21.56 4.28
C GLY A 67 -6.06 -22.15 5.61
N GLY A 68 -6.48 -21.29 6.55
CA GLY A 68 -6.88 -21.69 7.91
C GLY A 68 -5.87 -21.28 8.98
N ASP A 69 -4.67 -20.87 8.58
CA ASP A 69 -3.59 -20.51 9.50
C ASP A 69 -3.29 -19.01 9.49
N GLU A 70 -2.53 -18.58 10.50
CA GLU A 70 -1.92 -17.25 10.58
C GLU A 70 -0.63 -17.21 9.76
N ALA A 71 -0.47 -16.17 8.94
CA ALA A 71 0.72 -15.99 8.12
C ALA A 71 1.13 -14.52 8.02
N TYR A 72 2.42 -14.30 7.76
CA TYR A 72 2.92 -13.02 7.29
C TYR A 72 3.16 -13.10 5.79
N ILE A 73 2.54 -12.20 5.04
CA ILE A 73 2.81 -12.01 3.63
C ILE A 73 3.68 -10.78 3.45
N TYR A 74 4.39 -10.69 2.33
CA TYR A 74 5.14 -9.50 1.94
C TYR A 74 5.21 -9.39 0.42
N PHE A 75 5.55 -8.22 -0.08
CA PHE A 75 5.62 -7.96 -1.51
C PHE A 75 7.02 -7.46 -1.88
N SER A 76 7.61 -8.02 -2.95
CA SER A 76 8.88 -7.51 -3.50
C SER A 76 8.63 -6.20 -4.28
N LYS A 77 9.70 -5.48 -4.62
CA LYS A 77 9.61 -4.25 -5.44
C LYS A 77 8.93 -4.52 -6.78
N GLU A 78 9.32 -5.61 -7.44
CA GLU A 78 8.81 -6.06 -8.74
C GLU A 78 7.33 -6.46 -8.64
N THR A 79 6.97 -7.09 -7.52
CA THR A 79 5.58 -7.46 -7.25
C THR A 79 4.71 -6.22 -7.08
N ILE A 80 5.20 -5.23 -6.34
CA ILE A 80 4.49 -3.96 -6.12
C ILE A 80 4.30 -3.21 -7.44
N ASP A 81 5.33 -3.13 -8.27
CA ASP A 81 5.27 -2.49 -9.59
C ASP A 81 4.21 -3.16 -10.48
N GLN A 82 4.26 -4.49 -10.62
CA GLN A 82 3.23 -5.25 -11.37
C GLN A 82 1.82 -5.07 -10.81
N THR A 83 1.71 -4.95 -9.48
CA THR A 83 0.45 -4.73 -8.78
C THR A 83 -0.14 -3.35 -9.10
N ALA A 84 0.70 -2.32 -9.11
CA ALA A 84 0.32 -0.97 -9.52
C ALA A 84 -0.07 -0.92 -11.01
N GLU A 85 0.73 -1.51 -11.91
CA GLU A 85 0.39 -1.61 -13.33
C GLU A 85 -0.96 -2.32 -13.55
N TYR A 86 -1.20 -3.43 -12.85
CA TYR A 86 -2.45 -4.18 -12.95
C TYR A 86 -3.65 -3.34 -12.48
N TYR A 87 -3.51 -2.58 -11.40
CA TYR A 87 -4.56 -1.68 -10.90
C TYR A 87 -5.02 -0.70 -11.99
N PHE A 88 -4.07 -0.11 -12.72
CA PHE A 88 -4.39 0.80 -13.83
C PHE A 88 -4.93 0.07 -15.05
N ALA A 89 -4.30 -1.03 -15.46
CA ALA A 89 -4.68 -1.78 -16.65
C ALA A 89 -6.13 -2.30 -16.58
N ASN A 90 -6.66 -2.52 -15.38
CA ASN A 90 -8.01 -3.03 -15.16
C ASN A 90 -9.02 -1.94 -14.77
N ASN A 91 -8.71 -0.66 -15.03
CA ASN A 91 -9.58 0.49 -14.72
C ASN A 91 -10.02 0.54 -13.25
N GLN A 92 -9.17 0.06 -12.33
CA GLN A 92 -9.47 0.04 -10.90
C GLN A 92 -9.13 1.38 -10.23
N SER A 93 -8.57 2.34 -10.97
CA SER A 93 -8.19 3.68 -10.49
C SER A 93 -9.33 4.53 -9.92
N MET A 94 -10.58 4.08 -10.05
CA MET A 94 -11.77 4.69 -9.46
C MET A 94 -12.37 3.87 -8.29
N ASN A 95 -11.77 2.73 -7.95
CA ASN A 95 -12.26 1.87 -6.88
C ASN A 95 -11.55 2.20 -5.57
N PHE A 96 -12.21 3.02 -4.77
CA PHE A 96 -11.83 3.34 -3.41
C PHE A 96 -12.87 2.80 -2.45
N THR A 97 -12.42 2.41 -1.26
CA THR A 97 -13.28 1.93 -0.19
C THR A 97 -12.97 2.63 1.13
N LEU A 98 -13.90 2.56 2.08
CA LEU A 98 -13.68 2.93 3.46
C LEU A 98 -13.81 1.68 4.33
N GLU A 99 -12.79 1.40 5.14
CA GLU A 99 -12.77 0.23 6.05
C GLU A 99 -13.14 -1.10 5.38
N HIS A 100 -12.73 -1.31 4.12
CA HIS A 100 -13.02 -2.52 3.34
C HIS A 100 -14.50 -2.87 3.15
N LYS A 101 -15.43 -1.90 3.29
CA LYS A 101 -16.88 -2.15 3.22
C LYS A 101 -17.53 -1.39 2.07
N ASP A 102 -17.51 -0.07 2.16
CA ASP A 102 -18.31 0.79 1.29
C ASP A 102 -17.42 1.42 0.22
N LYS A 103 -17.89 1.44 -1.03
CA LYS A 103 -17.21 2.18 -2.10
C LYS A 103 -17.35 3.68 -1.83
N THR A 104 -16.22 4.39 -1.76
CA THR A 104 -16.20 5.84 -1.65
C THR A 104 -16.28 6.45 -3.05
N TYR A 105 -17.46 6.98 -3.41
CA TYR A 105 -17.68 7.58 -4.73
C TYR A 105 -17.11 9.00 -4.86
N ASP A 106 -16.91 9.69 -3.73
CA ASP A 106 -16.46 11.07 -3.67
C ASP A 106 -14.97 11.20 -3.34
N VAL A 107 -14.17 10.30 -3.93
CA VAL A 107 -12.71 10.32 -3.90
C VAL A 107 -12.19 10.05 -5.31
N THR A 108 -11.18 10.80 -5.73
CA THR A 108 -10.53 10.61 -7.04
C THR A 108 -9.04 10.40 -6.89
N LEU A 109 -8.47 9.47 -7.66
CA LEU A 109 -7.03 9.37 -7.79
C LEU A 109 -6.46 10.64 -8.43
N LYS A 110 -5.59 11.33 -7.71
CA LYS A 110 -4.87 12.50 -8.22
C LYS A 110 -3.53 12.08 -8.84
N GLU A 111 -2.77 11.24 -8.14
CA GLU A 111 -1.45 10.78 -8.58
C GLU A 111 -1.17 9.36 -8.07
N SER A 112 -0.30 8.64 -8.77
CA SER A 112 0.23 7.34 -8.38
C SER A 112 1.62 7.17 -8.95
N TRP A 113 2.57 6.65 -8.18
CA TRP A 113 3.93 6.43 -8.65
C TRP A 113 4.66 5.37 -7.82
N ILE A 114 5.68 4.76 -8.42
CA ILE A 114 6.68 3.95 -7.73
C ILE A 114 7.87 4.84 -7.38
N LYS A 115 8.39 4.75 -6.16
CA LYS A 115 9.64 5.43 -5.80
C LYS A 115 10.82 4.70 -6.43
N GLU A 116 11.45 5.30 -7.44
CA GLU A 116 12.58 4.70 -8.17
C GLU A 116 13.95 5.12 -7.63
N PHE A 117 14.01 6.25 -6.92
CA PHE A 117 15.24 6.85 -6.42
C PHE A 117 15.08 7.28 -4.96
N GLU A 118 16.19 7.37 -4.22
CA GLU A 118 16.18 7.82 -2.81
C GLU A 118 15.50 9.19 -2.64
N ASN A 119 15.80 10.11 -3.56
CA ASN A 119 15.22 11.44 -3.60
C ASN A 119 14.19 11.51 -4.74
N ASP A 120 12.92 11.36 -4.38
CA ASP A 120 11.79 11.65 -5.25
C ASP A 120 10.83 12.64 -4.57
N LYS A 121 9.65 12.85 -5.15
CA LYS A 121 8.64 13.74 -4.56
C LYS A 121 8.11 13.27 -3.20
N SER A 122 8.27 12.00 -2.82
CA SER A 122 7.83 11.51 -1.51
C SER A 122 8.62 12.18 -0.38
N VAL A 123 9.92 12.43 -0.60
CA VAL A 123 10.82 13.11 0.35
C VAL A 123 10.34 14.53 0.65
N GLU A 124 9.87 15.25 -0.38
CA GLU A 124 9.29 16.60 -0.23
C GLU A 124 8.01 16.62 0.61
N TYR A 125 7.34 15.48 0.74
CA TYR A 125 6.20 15.29 1.63
C TYR A 125 6.60 14.74 3.00
N GLY A 126 7.88 14.43 3.26
CA GLY A 126 8.33 13.77 4.48
C GLY A 126 8.03 12.26 4.52
N LEU A 127 7.77 11.66 3.36
CA LEU A 127 7.58 10.21 3.21
C LEU A 127 8.90 9.58 2.78
N GLU A 128 9.60 8.95 3.72
CA GLU A 128 10.96 8.42 3.52
C GLU A 128 11.00 6.90 3.29
N GLU A 129 9.92 6.33 2.76
CA GLU A 129 9.84 4.88 2.52
C GLU A 129 10.85 4.40 1.46
N GLU A 130 11.11 3.10 1.43
CA GLU A 130 12.11 2.44 0.58
C GLU A 130 11.84 2.59 -0.94
N ILE A 131 12.90 2.56 -1.76
CA ILE A 131 12.77 2.41 -3.22
C ILE A 131 11.92 1.18 -3.55
N GLY A 132 10.96 1.32 -4.46
CA GLY A 132 9.97 0.32 -4.83
C GLY A 132 8.64 0.48 -4.09
N THR A 133 8.52 1.44 -3.17
CA THR A 133 7.25 1.81 -2.55
C THR A 133 6.29 2.37 -3.58
N TRP A 134 5.05 1.87 -3.56
CA TRP A 134 3.96 2.42 -4.34
C TRP A 134 3.25 3.48 -3.51
N PHE A 135 3.32 4.72 -3.98
CA PHE A 135 2.63 5.86 -3.39
C PHE A 135 1.41 6.25 -4.21
N VAL A 136 0.39 6.72 -3.52
CA VAL A 136 -0.84 7.25 -4.11
C VAL A 136 -1.24 8.55 -3.46
N SER A 137 -1.81 9.44 -4.26
CA SER A 137 -2.43 10.68 -3.81
C SER A 137 -3.91 10.67 -4.20
N LEU A 138 -4.80 10.81 -3.23
CA LEU A 138 -6.24 10.89 -3.43
C LEU A 138 -6.73 12.31 -3.15
N LYS A 139 -7.63 12.81 -4.00
CA LYS A 139 -8.41 14.02 -3.73
C LYS A 139 -9.75 13.58 -3.15
N VAL A 140 -10.02 14.04 -1.93
CA VAL A 140 -11.29 13.84 -1.23
C VAL A 140 -12.23 14.98 -1.59
N HIS A 141 -13.44 14.65 -2.01
CA HIS A 141 -14.50 15.63 -2.31
C HIS A 141 -15.57 15.66 -1.21
N ASP A 142 -15.66 14.61 -0.40
CA ASP A 142 -16.55 14.52 0.76
C ASP A 142 -15.99 15.28 1.98
N SER A 143 -16.74 16.27 2.47
CA SER A 143 -16.34 17.10 3.60
C SER A 143 -16.42 16.41 4.97
N GLU A 144 -17.32 15.43 5.13
CA GLU A 144 -17.47 14.67 6.37
C GLU A 144 -16.31 13.69 6.51
N LEU A 145 -16.04 12.89 5.48
CA LEU A 145 -14.87 12.02 5.42
C LEU A 145 -13.58 12.80 5.65
N TRP A 146 -13.46 13.99 5.05
CA TRP A 146 -12.30 14.86 5.26
C TRP A 146 -12.15 15.33 6.71
N LYS A 147 -13.26 15.60 7.41
CA LYS A 147 -13.24 15.95 8.82
C LYS A 147 -12.77 14.78 9.68
N ASP A 148 -13.21 13.56 9.37
CA ASP A 148 -12.84 12.35 10.11
C ASP A 148 -11.36 12.00 9.88
N ILE A 149 -10.86 12.21 8.66
CA ILE A 149 -9.43 12.10 8.39
C ILE A 149 -8.62 13.12 9.20
N LYS A 150 -9.06 14.39 9.25
CA LYS A 150 -8.39 15.43 10.05
C LYS A 150 -8.47 15.20 11.56
N SER A 151 -9.47 14.46 12.04
CA SER A 151 -9.56 14.07 13.45
C SER A 151 -8.63 12.90 13.81
N GLY A 152 -8.05 12.24 12.80
CA GLY A 152 -7.22 11.04 12.96
C GLY A 152 -8.04 9.75 13.07
N GLU A 153 -9.31 9.76 12.67
CA GLU A 153 -10.14 8.54 12.60
C GLU A 153 -9.65 7.60 11.50
N TYR A 154 -9.20 8.16 10.37
CA TYR A 154 -8.60 7.41 9.27
C TYR A 154 -7.19 7.92 8.98
N ASN A 155 -6.22 7.01 8.95
CA ASN A 155 -4.81 7.38 9.02
C ASN A 155 -3.97 6.83 7.88
N GLY A 156 -4.43 5.84 7.10
CA GLY A 156 -3.61 5.24 6.06
C GLY A 156 -4.38 4.56 4.94
N PHE A 157 -3.61 4.00 4.00
CA PHE A 157 -4.14 3.21 2.89
C PHE A 157 -3.98 1.71 3.13
N SER A 158 -4.89 0.93 2.57
CA SER A 158 -4.84 -0.53 2.55
C SER A 158 -5.26 -1.04 1.18
N VAL A 159 -4.36 -1.77 0.50
CA VAL A 159 -4.64 -2.33 -0.83
C VAL A 159 -5.45 -3.61 -0.69
N GLU A 160 -6.61 -3.64 -1.34
CA GLU A 160 -7.47 -4.82 -1.43
C GLU A 160 -7.06 -5.66 -2.63
N LEU A 161 -6.51 -6.84 -2.36
CA LEU A 161 -6.11 -7.80 -3.39
C LEU A 161 -7.16 -8.91 -3.48
N ASN A 162 -7.76 -9.09 -4.66
CA ASN A 162 -8.49 -10.31 -4.97
C ASN A 162 -7.46 -11.38 -5.33
N MET A 163 -7.13 -12.23 -4.36
CA MET A 163 -6.09 -13.23 -4.49
C MET A 163 -6.73 -14.56 -4.87
N LEU A 164 -6.45 -15.06 -6.08
CA LEU A 164 -6.72 -16.47 -6.37
C LEU A 164 -5.98 -17.35 -5.35
N PRO A 165 -6.53 -18.51 -4.96
CA PRO A 165 -5.91 -19.42 -3.99
C PRO A 165 -4.45 -19.76 -4.30
N GLN A 166 -4.10 -19.82 -5.59
CA GLN A 166 -2.78 -20.14 -6.10
C GLN A 166 -1.77 -18.99 -6.02
N LEU A 167 -2.23 -17.73 -5.95
CA LEU A 167 -1.37 -16.58 -5.63
C LEU A 167 -1.09 -16.44 -4.14
N LYS A 168 -1.96 -16.97 -3.27
CA LYS A 168 -1.66 -17.05 -1.83
C LYS A 168 -0.31 -17.75 -1.60
N THR A 169 -0.04 -18.82 -2.33
CA THR A 169 1.23 -19.59 -2.28
C THR A 169 2.44 -18.83 -2.85
N PHE A 170 2.25 -17.86 -3.74
CA PHE A 170 3.36 -17.04 -4.27
C PHE A 170 3.70 -15.85 -3.35
N PHE A 171 2.71 -15.29 -2.66
CA PHE A 171 2.89 -14.16 -1.73
C PHE A 171 3.10 -14.60 -0.28
N SER A 172 2.84 -15.87 0.02
CA SER A 172 3.40 -16.58 1.15
C SER A 172 4.56 -17.43 0.63
N GLU A 173 5.78 -16.88 0.58
CA GLU A 173 6.87 -17.78 0.94
C GLU A 173 6.55 -18.22 2.36
N GLU A 174 6.26 -19.52 2.55
CA GLU A 174 6.24 -20.07 3.90
C GLU A 174 7.55 -19.67 4.56
N ILE A 175 7.50 -18.73 5.50
CA ILE A 175 8.53 -18.66 6.52
C ILE A 175 8.31 -19.91 7.35
N LYS A 176 8.90 -21.04 6.92
CA LYS A 176 9.04 -22.18 7.81
C LYS A 176 9.75 -21.65 9.05
N PRO A 177 9.21 -21.86 10.25
CA PRO A 177 9.92 -21.46 11.46
C PRO A 177 11.31 -22.13 11.41
N ARG A 178 12.37 -21.31 11.36
CA ARG A 178 13.74 -21.81 11.31
C ARG A 178 14.00 -22.62 12.56
N THR A 179 14.38 -23.88 12.38
CA THR A 179 14.80 -24.72 13.48
C THR A 179 16.20 -24.32 13.94
N GLN A 180 16.58 -24.72 15.15
CA GLN A 180 17.94 -24.53 15.65
C GLN A 180 18.99 -25.18 14.71
N GLU A 181 18.61 -26.26 14.02
CA GLU A 181 19.44 -26.98 13.06
C GLU A 181 19.69 -26.16 11.78
N ASP A 182 18.68 -25.44 11.29
CA ASP A 182 18.83 -24.56 10.12
C ASP A 182 19.80 -23.40 10.41
N VAL A 183 19.73 -22.83 11.61
CA VAL A 183 20.63 -21.74 12.05
C VAL A 183 22.08 -22.24 12.18
N ILE A 184 22.27 -23.44 12.74
CA ILE A 184 23.61 -24.04 12.89
C ILE A 184 24.23 -24.33 11.51
N LYS A 185 23.42 -24.78 10.55
CA LYS A 185 23.90 -25.08 9.19
C LYS A 185 24.38 -23.82 8.47
N ASP A 186 23.61 -22.74 8.53
CA ASP A 186 23.98 -21.44 7.93
C ASP A 186 25.27 -20.89 8.58
N LEU A 187 25.41 -21.02 9.91
CA LEU A 187 26.63 -20.64 10.63
C LEU A 187 27.85 -21.43 10.16
N LEU A 188 27.72 -22.73 9.91
CA LEU A 188 28.81 -23.57 9.45
C LEU A 188 29.24 -23.28 8.00
N GLU A 189 28.34 -22.78 7.16
CA GLU A 189 28.66 -22.35 5.80
C GLU A 189 29.42 -21.03 5.75
N LEU A 190 29.27 -20.16 6.77
CA LEU A 190 30.02 -18.90 6.89
C LEU A 190 31.50 -19.09 7.31
N PHE A 191 31.88 -20.28 7.76
CA PHE A 191 33.26 -20.62 8.16
C PHE A 191 33.96 -21.59 7.19
N LYS A 192 33.43 -21.75 5.96
CA LYS A 192 34.11 -22.42 4.84
C LYS A 192 34.65 -21.40 3.86
#